data_AF-A0A060I120-F1
#
_entry.id   AF-A0A060I120-F1
#
_cell.length_a   1.000
_cell.length_b   1.000
_cell.length_c   1.000
_cell.angle_alpha   90.00
_cell.angle_beta   90.00
_cell.angle_gamma   90.00
#
_symmetry.space_group_name_H-M   'P 1'
#
loop_
_entity.id
_entity.type
_entity.pdbx_description
1 polymer ?
#
loop_
_entity_poly.entity_id
_entity_poly.type
_entity_poly.pdbx_seq_one_letter_code
_entity_poly.pdbx_strand_id
1 'polypeptide(L)'
;MRKQLFIAGSLLAAALAGLPGLSLAGDIASIQPIGFSADGKVFAFQEFGIKEGSNVPYSNTYFIDTDKGQYLEGTPFRTELTDQDANLSKARRQNLTAARGQMDKYDLLTNPGLIAAFNPPTELGSPAKTLRYTTLATDGPPKSPYTLSLGELPIAVPKDCAAIAKRVLGFSLQMIEKEGAPNRQAARQVQTVPAERACSVEYRIGGAVVYQPEAANQVHIALVLAFDAQRNGRWIAVPVHP
;
A
#
# COMPACT_ATOMS: atom_id res chain seq x y z
N MET A 1 -68.00 -36.09 -25.57
CA MET A 1 -67.21 -37.27 -25.13
C MET A 1 -65.89 -37.29 -25.90
N ARG A 2 -64.81 -37.69 -25.22
CA ARG A 2 -63.40 -37.84 -25.65
C ARG A 2 -62.50 -36.58 -25.62
N LYS A 3 -61.92 -36.43 -24.43
CA LYS A 3 -60.64 -35.83 -24.04
C LYS A 3 -59.51 -36.05 -25.06
N GLN A 4 -58.71 -35.01 -25.32
CA GLN A 4 -57.25 -35.11 -25.33
C GLN A 4 -56.66 -33.84 -24.68
N LEU A 5 -56.08 -34.02 -23.49
CA LEU A 5 -55.20 -33.08 -22.83
C LEU A 5 -53.87 -33.06 -23.59
N PHE A 6 -53.45 -31.89 -24.08
CA PHE A 6 -52.04 -31.63 -24.35
C PHE A 6 -51.55 -30.61 -23.33
N ILE A 7 -50.81 -31.12 -22.35
CA ILE A 7 -50.03 -30.32 -21.41
C ILE A 7 -48.85 -29.76 -22.22
N ALA A 8 -49.00 -28.54 -22.73
CA ALA A 8 -47.86 -27.76 -23.22
C ALA A 8 -47.12 -27.22 -21.98
N GLY A 9 -46.15 -27.99 -21.50
CA GLY A 9 -45.27 -27.57 -20.42
C GLY A 9 -44.47 -26.34 -20.83
N SER A 10 -44.72 -25.23 -20.15
CA SER A 10 -43.94 -24.00 -20.23
C SER A 10 -42.51 -24.25 -19.75
N LEU A 11 -41.58 -24.49 -20.67
CA LEU A 11 -40.14 -24.40 -20.45
C LEU A 11 -39.65 -23.09 -21.04
N LEU A 12 -39.80 -22.00 -20.29
CA LEU A 12 -38.98 -20.80 -20.49
C LEU A 12 -37.95 -20.77 -19.36
N ALA A 13 -36.91 -21.59 -19.51
CA ALA A 13 -35.76 -21.58 -18.63
C ALA A 13 -35.08 -20.20 -18.73
N ALA A 14 -35.06 -19.47 -17.62
CA ALA A 14 -34.36 -18.21 -17.48
C ALA A 14 -32.85 -18.43 -17.64
N ALA A 15 -32.33 -18.20 -18.84
CA ALA A 15 -30.91 -18.09 -19.10
C ALA A 15 -30.41 -16.70 -18.67
N LEU A 16 -30.40 -16.41 -17.36
CA LEU A 16 -29.45 -15.45 -16.80
C LEU A 16 -28.11 -16.19 -16.63
N ALA A 17 -27.43 -16.44 -17.75
CA ALA A 17 -26.02 -16.78 -17.72
C ALA A 17 -25.30 -15.56 -17.14
N GLY A 18 -24.87 -15.67 -15.88
CA GLY A 18 -24.05 -14.66 -15.23
C GLY A 18 -22.87 -14.34 -16.13
N LEU A 19 -22.75 -13.08 -16.51
CA LEU A 19 -21.51 -12.55 -17.07
C LEU A 19 -20.41 -12.92 -16.06
N PRO A 20 -19.41 -13.73 -16.41
CA PRO A 20 -18.24 -13.88 -15.56
C PRO A 20 -17.64 -12.48 -15.47
N GLY A 21 -17.83 -11.80 -14.33
CA GLY A 21 -17.04 -10.63 -14.04
C GLY A 21 -15.59 -11.07 -14.21
N LEU A 22 -14.87 -10.42 -15.13
CA LEU A 22 -13.44 -10.65 -15.31
C LEU A 22 -12.82 -10.49 -13.93
N SER A 23 -12.48 -11.62 -13.29
CA SER A 23 -11.76 -11.60 -12.04
C SER A 23 -10.36 -11.12 -12.41
N LEU A 24 -10.15 -9.81 -12.26
CA LEU A 24 -8.82 -9.22 -12.28
C LEU A 24 -8.17 -9.65 -10.96
N ALA A 25 -7.60 -10.86 -10.97
CA ALA A 25 -6.46 -11.12 -10.11
C ALA A 25 -5.38 -10.18 -10.64
N GLY A 26 -5.02 -9.20 -9.84
CA GLY A 26 -3.85 -8.36 -10.06
C GLY A 26 -2.84 -8.65 -8.96
N ASP A 27 -1.57 -8.36 -9.22
CA ASP A 27 -0.53 -8.66 -8.24
C ASP A 27 -0.47 -7.58 -7.15
N ILE A 28 -0.77 -7.96 -5.92
CA ILE A 28 -0.62 -7.08 -4.75
C ILE A 28 0.73 -7.35 -4.11
N ALA A 29 1.63 -6.36 -4.19
CA ALA A 29 2.95 -6.47 -3.60
C ALA A 29 2.85 -6.76 -2.10
N SER A 30 3.73 -7.63 -1.59
CA SER A 30 4.02 -7.71 -0.16
C SER A 30 4.90 -6.52 0.25
N ILE A 31 4.83 -6.15 1.53
CA ILE A 31 5.66 -5.10 2.13
C ILE A 31 6.43 -5.64 3.32
N GLN A 32 7.67 -5.19 3.48
CA GLN A 32 8.50 -5.42 4.65
C GLN A 32 9.20 -4.13 5.04
N PRO A 33 8.83 -3.48 6.16
CA PRO A 33 9.64 -2.43 6.76
C PRO A 33 11.05 -2.95 7.07
N ILE A 34 12.07 -2.15 6.77
CA ILE A 34 13.47 -2.46 7.08
C ILE A 34 13.86 -1.78 8.40
N GLY A 35 13.54 -0.50 8.53
CA GLY A 35 13.79 0.28 9.73
C GLY A 35 14.03 1.75 9.46
N PHE A 36 14.54 2.44 10.46
CA PHE A 36 14.73 3.87 10.52
C PHE A 36 16.21 4.22 10.77
N SER A 37 16.64 5.43 10.40
CA SER A 37 17.86 5.98 10.97
C SER A 37 17.67 6.25 12.46
N ALA A 38 18.77 6.30 13.23
CA ALA A 38 18.71 6.53 14.67
C ALA A 38 17.93 7.80 15.05
N ASP A 39 18.06 8.86 14.25
CA ASP A 39 17.36 10.14 14.42
C ASP A 39 15.95 10.17 13.80
N GLY A 40 15.51 9.07 13.19
CA GLY A 40 14.20 8.91 12.56
C GLY A 40 14.05 9.57 11.19
N LYS A 41 15.08 10.28 10.68
CA LYS A 41 15.01 11.06 9.43
C LYS A 41 14.93 10.25 8.14
N VAL A 42 15.30 8.98 8.20
CA VAL A 42 15.23 8.05 7.08
C VAL A 42 14.38 6.87 7.48
N PHE A 43 13.44 6.48 6.63
CA PHE A 43 12.72 5.20 6.72
C PHE A 43 12.96 4.40 5.45
N ALA A 44 13.17 3.09 5.57
CA ALA A 44 13.22 2.21 4.42
C ALA A 44 12.27 1.02 4.53
N PHE A 45 11.80 0.58 3.37
CA PHE A 45 10.98 -0.62 3.23
C PHE A 45 11.30 -1.34 1.91
N GLN A 46 11.07 -2.64 1.92
CA GLN A 46 11.07 -3.48 0.73
C GLN A 46 9.62 -3.76 0.32
N GLU A 47 9.30 -3.60 -0.97
CA GLU A 47 8.12 -4.22 -1.58
C GLU A 47 8.57 -5.34 -2.54
N PHE A 48 7.79 -6.41 -2.65
CA PHE A 48 8.15 -7.55 -3.49
C PHE A 48 6.91 -8.36 -3.87
N GLY A 49 7.01 -9.11 -4.96
CA GLY A 49 5.92 -9.94 -5.44
C GLY A 49 6.30 -10.69 -6.71
N ILE A 50 5.29 -11.28 -7.35
CA ILE A 50 5.40 -11.93 -8.65
C ILE A 50 4.37 -11.25 -9.54
N LYS A 51 4.81 -10.66 -10.65
CA LYS A 51 3.91 -9.99 -11.59
C LYS A 51 2.89 -10.96 -12.15
N GLU A 52 1.62 -10.59 -12.09
CA GLU A 52 0.54 -11.33 -12.70
C GLU A 52 0.73 -11.38 -14.23
N GLY A 53 0.32 -12.49 -14.86
CA GLY A 53 0.42 -12.72 -16.31
C GLY A 53 1.83 -13.09 -16.82
N SER A 54 2.88 -12.42 -16.33
CA SER A 54 4.27 -12.70 -16.76
C SER A 54 5.04 -13.65 -15.84
N ASN A 55 4.55 -13.88 -14.61
CA ASN A 55 5.20 -14.68 -13.58
C ASN A 55 6.64 -14.21 -13.25
N VAL A 56 6.93 -12.93 -13.44
CA VAL A 56 8.25 -12.33 -13.17
C VAL A 56 8.35 -11.94 -11.70
N PRO A 57 9.25 -12.56 -10.91
CA PRO A 57 9.51 -12.12 -9.53
C PRO A 57 10.23 -10.78 -9.51
N TYR A 58 9.84 -9.92 -8.59
CA TYR A 58 10.44 -8.60 -8.41
C TYR A 58 10.62 -8.25 -6.94
N SER A 59 11.54 -7.30 -6.70
CA SER A 59 11.71 -6.66 -5.42
C SER A 59 12.24 -5.24 -5.60
N ASN A 60 11.69 -4.30 -4.84
CA ASN A 60 12.12 -2.91 -4.82
C ASN A 60 12.36 -2.47 -3.37
N THR A 61 13.50 -1.81 -3.12
CA THR A 61 13.81 -1.24 -1.80
C THR A 61 13.85 0.27 -1.91
N TYR A 62 13.02 0.93 -1.11
CA TYR A 62 12.84 2.37 -1.06
C TYR A 62 13.43 2.95 0.21
N PHE A 63 13.98 4.16 0.13
CA PHE A 63 14.40 4.94 1.29
C PHE A 63 13.72 6.31 1.19
N ILE A 64 13.17 6.80 2.28
CA ILE A 64 12.37 8.01 2.33
C ILE A 64 12.98 8.96 3.35
N ASP A 65 13.18 10.22 2.94
CA ASP A 65 13.38 11.35 3.85
C ASP A 65 12.05 11.58 4.58
N THR A 66 12.04 11.36 5.89
CA THR A 66 10.79 11.42 6.66
C THR A 66 10.29 12.83 6.88
N ASP A 67 11.15 13.85 6.77
CA ASP A 67 10.74 15.26 6.93
C ASP A 67 10.06 15.77 5.65
N LYS A 68 10.54 15.32 4.48
CA LYS A 68 10.06 15.78 3.18
C LYS A 68 9.06 14.83 2.52
N GLY A 69 8.99 13.57 2.95
CA GLY A 69 8.21 12.53 2.28
C GLY A 69 8.72 12.18 0.88
N GLN A 70 10.00 12.43 0.60
CA GLN A 70 10.60 12.18 -0.72
C GLN A 70 11.52 10.97 -0.68
N TYR A 71 11.58 10.24 -1.80
CA TYR A 71 12.59 9.19 -1.94
C TYR A 71 14.00 9.78 -1.94
N LEU A 72 14.93 9.12 -1.27
CA LEU A 72 16.33 9.48 -1.31
C LEU A 72 16.92 9.22 -2.69
N GLU A 73 17.93 10.00 -3.06
CA GLU A 73 18.69 9.82 -4.28
C GLU A 73 19.24 8.39 -4.39
N GLY A 74 19.23 7.84 -5.61
CA GLY A 74 19.67 6.47 -5.87
C GLY A 74 18.64 5.39 -5.49
N THR A 75 17.45 5.79 -5.02
CA THR A 75 16.36 4.87 -4.65
C THR A 75 15.11 5.13 -5.51
N PRO A 76 14.29 4.10 -5.77
CA PRO A 76 14.41 2.72 -5.28
C PRO A 76 15.49 1.89 -5.97
N PHE A 77 16.06 0.94 -5.22
CA PHE A 77 16.78 -0.19 -5.80
C PHE A 77 15.77 -1.13 -6.45
N ARG A 78 15.94 -1.47 -7.73
CA ARG A 78 15.00 -2.30 -8.48
C ARG A 78 15.61 -3.62 -8.89
N THR A 79 14.85 -4.69 -8.76
CA THR A 79 15.24 -6.02 -9.24
C THR A 79 14.02 -6.71 -9.82
N GLU A 80 14.13 -7.12 -11.07
CA GLU A 80 13.19 -8.00 -11.77
C GLU A 80 14.00 -9.09 -12.46
N LEU A 81 13.58 -10.35 -12.35
CA LEU A 81 14.34 -11.48 -12.89
C LEU A 81 13.52 -12.23 -13.93
N THR A 82 14.08 -12.37 -15.13
CA THR A 82 13.45 -13.06 -16.27
C THR A 82 14.20 -14.34 -16.67
N ASP A 83 15.30 -14.65 -15.98
CA ASP A 83 16.10 -15.86 -16.15
C ASP A 83 15.34 -17.14 -15.78
N GLN A 84 15.78 -18.28 -16.32
CA GLN A 84 15.09 -19.58 -16.13
C GLN A 84 15.01 -20.04 -14.67
N ASP A 85 15.96 -19.65 -13.81
CA ASP A 85 16.00 -19.97 -12.38
C ASP A 85 15.42 -18.85 -11.49
N ALA A 86 14.77 -17.84 -12.10
CA ALA A 86 14.18 -16.71 -11.40
C ALA A 86 13.15 -17.16 -10.37
N ASN A 87 13.29 -16.66 -9.14
CA ASN A 87 12.31 -16.87 -8.08
C ASN A 87 12.29 -15.66 -7.13
N LEU A 88 11.22 -15.54 -6.35
CA LEU A 88 11.00 -14.41 -5.45
C LEU A 88 12.13 -14.26 -4.42
N SER A 89 12.64 -15.37 -3.90
CA SER A 89 13.72 -15.34 -2.91
C SER A 89 15.02 -14.79 -3.50
N LYS A 90 15.37 -15.17 -4.74
CA LYS A 90 16.53 -14.64 -5.49
C LYS A 90 16.38 -13.14 -5.72
N ALA A 91 15.22 -12.68 -6.19
CA ALA A 91 14.95 -11.26 -6.44
C ALA A 91 15.10 -10.41 -5.16
N ARG A 92 14.51 -10.86 -4.05
CA ARG A 92 14.60 -10.17 -2.76
C ARG A 92 16.03 -10.09 -2.23
N ARG A 93 16.78 -11.20 -2.28
CA ARG A 93 18.18 -11.21 -1.81
C ARG A 93 19.06 -10.28 -2.65
N GLN A 94 18.99 -10.37 -3.98
CA GLN A 94 19.77 -9.50 -4.86
C GLN A 94 19.45 -8.01 -4.63
N ASN A 95 18.17 -7.69 -4.45
CA ASN A 95 17.74 -6.33 -4.17
C ASN A 95 18.29 -5.80 -2.83
N LEU A 96 18.19 -6.58 -1.75
CA LEU A 96 18.74 -6.20 -0.44
C LEU A 96 20.27 -6.12 -0.45
N THR A 97 20.95 -7.00 -1.19
CA THR A 97 22.40 -6.91 -1.38
C THR A 97 22.78 -5.61 -2.07
N ALA A 98 22.04 -5.20 -3.11
CA ALA A 98 22.28 -3.92 -3.78
C ALA A 98 22.01 -2.71 -2.85
N ALA A 99 20.98 -2.78 -2.02
CA ALA A 99 20.63 -1.74 -1.05
C ALA A 99 21.55 -1.69 0.19
N ARG A 100 22.40 -2.71 0.41
CA ARG A 100 23.12 -2.92 1.67
C ARG A 100 23.96 -1.73 2.10
N GLY A 101 24.70 -1.12 1.17
CA GLY A 101 25.55 0.03 1.50
C GLY A 101 24.75 1.22 2.03
N GLN A 102 23.53 1.44 1.52
CA GLN A 102 22.65 2.50 2.00
C GLN A 102 21.95 2.12 3.31
N MET A 103 21.62 0.85 3.50
CA MET A 103 21.11 0.34 4.78
C MET A 103 22.13 0.51 5.90
N ASP A 104 23.40 0.22 5.64
CA ASP A 104 24.50 0.37 6.59
C ASP A 104 24.82 1.84 6.87
N LYS A 105 24.80 2.70 5.83
CA LYS A 105 24.99 4.15 5.97
C LYS A 105 24.01 4.78 6.98
N TYR A 106 22.77 4.31 7.01
CA TYR A 106 21.72 4.84 7.89
C TYR A 106 21.46 3.96 9.11
N ASP A 107 22.21 2.87 9.31
CA ASP A 107 22.06 1.93 10.43
C ASP A 107 20.62 1.44 10.64
N LEU A 108 19.93 1.10 9.54
CA LEU A 108 18.48 0.90 9.56
C LEU A 108 18.03 -0.32 10.38
N LEU A 109 18.83 -1.38 10.36
CA LEU A 109 18.46 -2.65 11.01
C LEU A 109 18.53 -2.56 12.55
N THR A 110 19.26 -1.59 13.08
CA THR A 110 19.33 -1.31 14.51
C THR A 110 18.02 -0.70 15.03
N ASN A 111 17.24 -0.05 14.14
CA ASN A 111 16.04 0.69 14.50
C ASN A 111 14.83 0.22 13.67
N PRO A 112 14.30 -0.99 13.88
CA PRO A 112 13.26 -1.58 13.01
C PRO A 112 11.91 -0.85 13.05
N GLY A 113 11.66 -0.05 14.08
CA GLY A 113 10.34 0.50 14.39
C GLY A 113 9.32 -0.58 14.77
N LEU A 114 8.06 -0.17 14.93
CA LEU A 114 6.92 -1.01 15.27
C LEU A 114 5.88 -0.89 14.17
N ILE A 115 5.43 -2.03 13.61
CA ILE A 115 4.19 -2.06 12.83
C ILE A 115 3.03 -1.91 13.83
N ALA A 116 2.57 -0.67 14.01
CA ALA A 116 1.54 -0.29 14.98
C ALA A 116 0.15 -0.78 14.59
N ALA A 117 -0.12 -0.90 13.29
CA ALA A 117 -1.30 -1.54 12.74
C ALA A 117 -1.04 -2.02 11.32
N PHE A 118 -1.71 -3.10 10.92
CA PHE A 118 -1.64 -3.65 9.57
C PHE A 118 -3.03 -4.10 9.11
N ASN A 119 -3.48 -3.54 8.00
CA ASN A 119 -4.81 -3.69 7.40
C ASN A 119 -4.68 -3.99 5.89
N PRO A 120 -4.00 -5.11 5.52
CA PRO A 120 -3.89 -5.50 4.13
C PRO A 120 -5.26 -5.82 3.52
N PRO A 121 -5.38 -5.98 2.19
CA PRO A 121 -6.62 -6.42 1.53
C PRO A 121 -7.21 -7.73 2.06
N THR A 122 -6.39 -8.55 2.70
CA THR A 122 -6.77 -9.82 3.33
C THR A 122 -7.37 -9.66 4.72
N GLU A 123 -7.31 -8.47 5.33
CA GLU A 123 -7.89 -8.18 6.64
C GLU A 123 -9.39 -7.85 6.49
N LEU A 124 -10.24 -8.79 6.87
CA LEU A 124 -11.69 -8.68 6.70
C LEU A 124 -12.31 -7.77 7.76
N GLY A 125 -13.24 -6.90 7.36
CA GLY A 125 -13.97 -6.01 8.28
C GLY A 125 -13.23 -4.72 8.65
N SER A 126 -11.95 -4.59 8.27
CA SER A 126 -11.18 -3.37 8.52
C SER A 126 -11.45 -2.27 7.47
N PRO A 127 -11.72 -1.01 7.87
CA PRO A 127 -11.99 0.07 6.93
C PRO A 127 -10.80 0.35 5.99
N ALA A 128 -11.03 0.51 4.68
CA ALA A 128 -9.95 0.77 3.73
C ALA A 128 -9.42 2.22 3.77
N LYS A 129 -10.19 3.16 4.33
CA LYS A 129 -9.92 4.61 4.28
C LYS A 129 -9.57 5.22 5.63
N THR A 130 -9.70 4.47 6.72
CA THR A 130 -9.36 4.93 8.06
C THR A 130 -8.54 3.87 8.79
N LEU A 131 -7.59 4.32 9.61
CA LEU A 131 -6.76 3.43 10.41
C LEU A 131 -6.53 4.08 11.77
N ARG A 132 -6.92 3.37 12.83
CA ARG A 132 -6.74 3.81 14.22
C ARG A 132 -5.76 2.88 14.93
N TYR A 133 -4.76 3.43 15.59
CA TYR A 133 -3.65 2.68 16.17
C TYR A 133 -3.03 3.38 17.38
N THR A 134 -2.29 2.63 18.20
CA THR A 134 -1.46 3.14 19.29
C THR A 134 0.01 3.02 18.92
N THR A 135 0.87 3.80 19.57
CA THR A 135 2.31 3.84 19.26
C THR A 135 3.14 2.84 20.06
N LEU A 136 2.51 2.15 21.01
CA LEU A 136 3.11 1.13 21.85
C LEU A 136 2.32 -0.17 21.72
N ALA A 137 3.04 -1.29 21.67
CA ALA A 137 2.46 -2.62 21.75
C ALA A 137 2.25 -3.00 23.22
N THR A 138 1.03 -2.82 23.73
CA THR A 138 0.69 -3.13 25.13
C THR A 138 -0.59 -3.95 25.21
N ASP A 139 -0.63 -4.95 26.09
CA ASP A 139 -1.82 -5.73 26.39
C ASP A 139 -2.64 -5.06 27.50
N GLY A 140 -3.35 -3.99 27.13
CA GLY A 140 -4.17 -3.19 28.04
C GLY A 140 -5.07 -2.22 27.28
N PRO A 141 -5.91 -1.43 27.98
CA PRO A 141 -6.75 -0.44 27.31
C PRO A 141 -5.90 0.48 26.43
N PRO A 142 -6.30 0.74 25.18
CA PRO A 142 -5.53 1.59 24.29
C PRO A 142 -5.39 2.99 24.90
N LYS A 143 -4.15 3.43 25.08
CA LYS A 143 -3.81 4.78 25.53
C LYS A 143 -3.36 5.61 24.36
N SER A 144 -3.79 6.86 24.32
CA SER A 144 -3.32 7.86 23.36
C SER A 144 -3.38 7.40 21.89
N PRO A 145 -4.53 6.97 21.38
CA PRO A 145 -4.65 6.51 20.00
C PRO A 145 -4.49 7.65 18.98
N TYR A 146 -4.03 7.27 17.79
CA TYR A 146 -3.97 8.12 16.61
C TYR A 146 -4.90 7.54 15.56
N THR A 147 -5.56 8.40 14.78
CA THR A 147 -6.40 7.98 13.66
C THR A 147 -6.00 8.71 12.39
N LEU A 148 -5.72 7.95 11.34
CA LEU A 148 -5.51 8.44 9.99
C LEU A 148 -6.78 8.29 9.16
N SER A 149 -6.98 9.24 8.24
CA SER A 149 -8.05 9.26 7.24
C SER A 149 -7.46 9.52 5.87
N LEU A 150 -7.89 8.72 4.88
CA LEU A 150 -7.47 8.79 3.49
C LEU A 150 -8.64 9.28 2.62
N GLY A 151 -8.43 10.41 1.98
CA GLY A 151 -9.28 10.93 0.92
C GLY A 151 -8.70 10.62 -0.46
N GLU A 152 -9.56 10.47 -1.45
CA GLU A 152 -9.17 10.33 -2.85
C GLU A 152 -9.78 11.48 -3.65
N LEU A 153 -9.02 11.97 -4.64
CA LEU A 153 -9.50 13.00 -5.54
C LEU A 153 -9.09 12.69 -6.98
N PRO A 154 -9.94 12.95 -7.98
CA PRO A 154 -9.53 12.91 -9.36
C PRO A 154 -8.39 13.90 -9.61
N ILE A 155 -7.36 13.45 -10.34
CA ILE A 155 -6.29 14.31 -10.83
C ILE A 155 -6.29 14.31 -12.36
N ALA A 156 -5.59 15.28 -12.95
CA ALA A 156 -5.36 15.27 -14.39
C ALA A 156 -4.64 13.97 -14.77
N VAL A 157 -5.18 13.25 -15.75
CA VAL A 157 -4.60 11.98 -16.22
C VAL A 157 -3.23 12.28 -16.85
N PRO A 158 -2.12 11.74 -16.29
CA PRO A 158 -0.82 11.89 -16.92
C PRO A 158 -0.85 11.28 -18.32
N LYS A 159 -0.10 11.86 -19.27
CA LYS A 159 -0.08 11.39 -20.67
C LYS A 159 0.25 9.89 -20.76
N ASP A 160 1.18 9.43 -19.92
CA ASP A 160 1.63 8.04 -19.88
C ASP A 160 0.56 7.07 -19.34
N CYS A 161 -0.44 7.58 -18.62
CA CYS A 161 -1.55 6.80 -18.09
C CYS A 161 -2.77 6.77 -19.03
N ALA A 162 -2.81 7.60 -20.08
CA ALA A 162 -4.01 7.80 -20.90
C ALA A 162 -4.48 6.52 -21.61
N ALA A 163 -3.55 5.62 -21.95
CA ALA A 163 -3.86 4.32 -22.55
C ALA A 163 -4.32 3.27 -21.52
N ILE A 164 -4.05 3.49 -20.24
CA ILE A 164 -4.21 2.50 -19.16
C ILE A 164 -5.47 2.80 -18.35
N ALA A 165 -5.75 4.07 -18.08
CA ALA A 165 -6.87 4.48 -17.24
C ALA A 165 -7.52 5.77 -17.75
N LYS A 166 -8.86 5.74 -17.86
CA LYS A 166 -9.67 6.92 -18.21
C LYS A 166 -9.80 7.92 -17.05
N ARG A 167 -9.58 7.44 -15.83
CA ARG A 167 -9.63 8.23 -14.60
C ARG A 167 -8.49 7.79 -13.71
N VAL A 168 -7.77 8.77 -13.18
CA VAL A 168 -6.64 8.58 -12.27
C VAL A 168 -6.93 9.38 -11.01
N LEU A 169 -6.57 8.82 -9.86
CA LEU A 169 -6.77 9.44 -8.56
C LEU A 169 -5.42 9.86 -7.96
N GLY A 170 -5.43 10.98 -7.27
CA GLY A 170 -4.50 11.28 -6.20
C GLY A 170 -5.14 10.94 -4.85
N PHE A 171 -4.35 11.01 -3.78
CA PHE A 171 -4.86 10.86 -2.42
C PHE A 171 -4.41 12.02 -1.53
N SER A 172 -5.14 12.19 -0.43
CA SER A 172 -4.76 13.05 0.68
C SER A 172 -4.81 12.24 1.96
N LEU A 173 -3.85 12.44 2.85
CA LEU A 173 -3.80 11.78 4.14
C LEU A 173 -3.90 12.80 5.28
N GLN A 174 -4.70 12.49 6.29
CA GLN A 174 -4.95 13.37 7.43
C GLN A 174 -4.89 12.59 8.74
N MET A 175 -4.25 13.16 9.76
CA MET A 175 -4.37 12.67 11.14
C MET A 175 -5.55 13.37 11.80
N ILE A 176 -6.65 12.64 12.01
CA ILE A 176 -7.92 13.18 12.51
C ILE A 176 -8.12 12.96 14.02
N GLU A 177 -7.28 12.12 14.64
CA GLU A 177 -7.18 11.93 16.09
C GLU A 177 -5.68 11.89 16.44
N LYS A 178 -5.29 12.64 17.47
CA LYS A 178 -3.93 12.66 18.04
C LYS A 178 -4.07 12.43 19.53
N GLU A 179 -3.46 11.36 20.02
CA GLU A 179 -3.43 11.01 21.44
C GLU A 179 -4.83 10.96 22.09
N GLY A 180 -5.83 10.49 21.34
CA GLY A 180 -7.23 10.40 21.79
C GLY A 180 -8.03 11.70 21.69
N ALA A 181 -7.42 12.82 21.29
CA ALA A 181 -8.11 14.07 21.04
C ALA A 181 -8.39 14.26 19.53
N PRO A 182 -9.55 14.82 19.14
CA PRO A 182 -9.81 15.20 17.75
C PRO A 182 -8.74 16.16 17.22
N ASN A 183 -8.07 15.79 16.14
CA ASN A 183 -7.05 16.59 15.50
C ASN A 183 -7.65 17.32 14.28
N ARG A 184 -8.18 18.52 14.53
CA ARG A 184 -8.83 19.35 13.49
C ARG A 184 -7.87 20.20 12.65
N GLN A 185 -6.56 20.13 12.89
CA GLN A 185 -5.56 20.92 12.17
C GLN A 185 -5.02 20.25 10.89
N ALA A 186 -5.36 18.99 10.62
CA ALA A 186 -4.87 18.28 9.44
C ALA A 186 -5.62 18.69 8.15
N ALA A 187 -5.33 19.88 7.62
CA ALA A 187 -5.84 20.34 6.33
C ALA A 187 -4.74 20.29 5.26
N ARG A 188 -4.99 19.49 4.21
CA ARG A 188 -4.30 19.49 2.90
C ARG A 188 -2.81 19.13 2.92
N GLN A 189 -2.51 17.84 3.03
CA GLN A 189 -1.39 17.30 2.26
C GLN A 189 -1.94 16.41 1.15
N VAL A 190 -2.04 17.00 -0.05
CA VAL A 190 -1.86 16.22 -1.27
C VAL A 190 -0.37 15.98 -1.31
N GLN A 191 0.07 14.84 -0.78
CA GLN A 191 1.44 14.42 -1.04
C GLN A 191 1.49 14.01 -2.51
N THR A 192 2.48 14.54 -3.23
CA THR A 192 2.74 14.20 -4.62
C THR A 192 2.81 12.68 -4.73
N VAL A 193 1.83 12.09 -5.43
CA VAL A 193 1.88 10.67 -5.77
C VAL A 193 3.17 10.46 -6.56
N PRO A 194 4.07 9.56 -6.12
CA PRO A 194 5.29 9.28 -6.87
C PRO A 194 4.95 8.97 -8.31
N ALA A 195 5.77 9.42 -9.27
CA ALA A 195 5.47 9.27 -10.71
C ALA A 195 5.16 7.81 -11.10
N GLU A 196 5.82 6.86 -10.47
CA GLU A 196 5.66 5.41 -10.64
C GLU A 196 4.32 4.85 -10.14
N ARG A 197 3.56 5.66 -9.42
CA ARG A 197 2.22 5.37 -8.88
C ARG A 197 1.18 6.33 -9.47
N ALA A 198 1.57 7.15 -10.44
CA ALA A 198 0.75 8.21 -10.98
C ALA A 198 -0.44 7.71 -11.82
N CYS A 199 -0.54 6.42 -12.15
CA CYS A 199 -1.69 5.85 -12.87
C CYS A 199 -2.70 5.13 -11.95
N SER A 200 -2.66 5.39 -10.65
CA SER A 200 -3.52 4.70 -9.68
C SER A 200 -4.97 5.13 -9.80
N VAL A 201 -5.88 4.18 -9.62
CA VAL A 201 -7.34 4.37 -9.72
C VAL A 201 -8.06 4.18 -8.38
N GLU A 202 -7.35 3.70 -7.36
CA GLU A 202 -7.81 3.50 -5.98
C GLU A 202 -6.60 3.44 -5.03
N TYR A 203 -6.80 3.85 -3.79
CA TYR A 203 -5.86 3.80 -2.68
C TYR A 203 -6.50 3.22 -1.42
N ARG A 204 -5.70 2.61 -0.55
CA ARG A 204 -6.13 2.08 0.76
C ARG A 204 -5.08 2.40 1.82
N ILE A 205 -5.48 2.71 3.04
CA ILE A 205 -4.55 2.66 4.17
C ILE A 205 -4.39 1.19 4.55
N GLY A 206 -3.21 0.63 4.31
CA GLY A 206 -2.88 -0.75 4.59
C GLY A 206 -2.08 -0.96 5.87
N GLY A 207 -1.63 0.09 6.55
CA GLY A 207 -0.95 -0.03 7.85
C GLY A 207 -0.32 1.26 8.34
N ALA A 208 0.30 1.17 9.52
CA ALA A 208 1.11 2.23 10.12
C ALA A 208 2.35 1.63 10.76
N VAL A 209 3.51 2.25 10.54
CA VAL A 209 4.77 1.95 11.22
C VAL A 209 5.13 3.16 12.07
N VAL A 210 5.56 2.93 13.31
CA VAL A 210 5.96 3.99 14.24
C VAL A 210 7.38 3.76 14.72
N TYR A 211 8.13 4.84 14.92
CA TYR A 211 9.44 4.80 15.54
C TYR A 211 9.60 5.97 16.50
N GLN A 212 10.18 5.71 17.66
CA GLN A 212 10.43 6.71 18.68
C GLN A 212 11.93 6.80 18.94
N PRO A 213 12.62 7.73 18.24
CA PRO A 213 14.02 8.03 18.53
C PRO A 213 14.20 8.47 19.99
N GLU A 214 15.33 8.16 20.61
CA GLU A 214 15.63 8.62 21.98
C GLU A 214 15.79 10.15 22.06
N ALA A 215 16.35 10.76 21.01
CA ALA A 215 16.73 12.18 20.98
C ALA A 215 15.94 13.02 19.95
N ALA A 216 14.85 12.50 19.40
CA ALA A 216 14.04 13.19 18.39
C ALA A 216 12.55 12.88 18.54
N ASN A 217 11.72 13.58 17.76
CA ASN A 217 10.28 13.39 17.77
C ASN A 217 9.90 12.02 17.22
N GLN A 218 8.77 11.50 17.69
CA GLN A 218 8.17 10.29 17.16
C GLN A 218 7.83 10.46 15.67
N VAL A 219 8.13 9.43 14.88
CA VAL A 219 7.86 9.35 13.45
C VAL A 219 6.77 8.33 13.20
N HIS A 220 5.76 8.71 12.42
CA HIS A 220 4.72 7.81 11.95
C HIS A 220 4.84 7.70 10.43
N ILE A 221 4.77 6.47 9.93
CA ILE A 221 4.71 6.17 8.50
C ILE A 221 3.38 5.48 8.23
N ALA A 222 2.53 6.11 7.41
CA ALA A 222 1.36 5.45 6.87
C ALA A 222 1.76 4.60 5.67
N LEU A 223 1.31 3.35 5.65
CA LEU A 223 1.46 2.45 4.52
C LEU A 223 0.20 2.54 3.67
N VAL A 224 0.31 3.19 2.51
CA VAL A 224 -0.79 3.35 1.55
C VAL A 224 -0.58 2.35 0.41
N LEU A 225 -1.60 1.56 0.11
CA LEU A 225 -1.61 0.65 -1.04
C LEU A 225 -2.33 1.33 -2.19
N ALA A 226 -1.63 1.51 -3.32
CA ALA A 226 -2.15 2.11 -4.54
C ALA A 226 -2.46 1.03 -5.57
N PHE A 227 -3.65 1.05 -6.15
CA PHE A 227 -4.11 0.10 -7.16
C PHE A 227 -4.16 0.74 -8.54
N ASP A 228 -3.66 0.04 -9.55
CA ASP A 228 -3.91 0.38 -10.94
C ASP A 228 -5.24 -0.19 -11.46
N ALA A 229 -5.57 0.11 -12.72
CA ALA A 229 -6.79 -0.37 -13.37
C ALA A 229 -6.84 -1.90 -13.53
N GLN A 230 -5.70 -2.59 -13.46
CA GLN A 230 -5.57 -4.05 -13.54
C GLN A 230 -5.57 -4.71 -12.16
N ARG A 231 -5.80 -3.93 -11.09
CA ARG A 231 -5.78 -4.38 -9.69
C ARG A 231 -4.40 -4.77 -9.17
N ASN A 232 -3.32 -4.38 -9.83
CA ASN A 232 -1.99 -4.51 -9.25
C ASN A 232 -1.83 -3.49 -8.12
N GLY A 233 -1.45 -3.96 -6.94
CA GLY A 233 -1.27 -3.15 -5.73
C GLY A 233 0.21 -2.86 -5.47
N ARG A 234 0.57 -1.60 -5.25
CA ARG A 234 1.93 -1.18 -4.89
C ARG A 234 1.93 -0.26 -3.68
N TRP A 235 2.96 -0.38 -2.84
CA TRP A 235 3.01 0.35 -1.58
C TRP A 235 3.62 1.74 -1.76
N ILE A 236 3.12 2.67 -0.94
CA ILE A 236 3.64 4.01 -0.75
C ILE A 236 3.75 4.19 0.76
N ALA A 237 4.96 4.46 1.25
CA ALA A 237 5.17 4.86 2.63
C ALA A 237 5.15 6.38 2.71
N VAL A 238 4.27 6.89 3.56
CA VAL A 238 3.98 8.32 3.71
C VAL A 238 4.32 8.73 5.14
N PRO A 239 5.35 9.56 5.36
CA PRO A 239 5.56 10.17 6.66
C PRO A 239 4.38 11.04 7.06
N VAL A 240 3.95 10.88 8.32
CA VAL A 240 2.90 11.67 8.95
C VAL A 240 3.47 12.21 10.25
N HIS A 241 3.54 13.54 10.35
CA HIS A 241 3.97 14.20 11.57
C HIS A 241 2.75 14.53 12.43
N PRO A 242 2.67 14.01 13.67
CA PRO A 242 1.57 14.33 14.59
C PRO A 242 1.61 15.77 15.09
#